data_AF-A0A6B1B539-F1
#
_entry.id   AF-A0A6B1B539-F1
#
_cell.length_a   1.000
_cell.length_b   1.000
_cell.length_c   1.000
_cell.angle_alpha   90.00
_cell.angle_beta   90.00
_cell.angle_gamma   90.00
#
_symmetry.space_group_name_H-M   'P 1'
#
loop_
_entity.id
_entity.type
_entity.pdbx_description
1 polymer ?
#
loop_
_entity_poly.entity_id
_entity_poly.type
_entity_poly.pdbx_seq_one_letter_code
_entity_poly.pdbx_strand_id
1 'polypeptide(L)'
;MPPRKRTGRARAKDLRSRPRRRKVSPLTTSGVSYVDYKDAELLRSFVSERAKIRAQRVSGNNRQQQREVARAIKTAREMALIEYARRPMTQRRGDKRRGQRPGDDRRPPADRAGGPPGDEREHSDDVVDEHLDEVVAPAPAAVAGEQA
;
A
#
# COMPACT_ATOMS: atom_id res chain seq x y z
N MET A 1 42.88 30.95 15.55
CA MET A 1 42.20 29.70 15.97
C MET A 1 41.63 28.98 14.74
N PRO A 2 41.87 27.68 14.54
CA PRO A 2 41.23 26.92 13.46
C PRO A 2 39.81 26.45 13.83
N PRO A 3 38.86 26.38 12.87
CA PRO A 3 37.48 25.97 13.13
C PRO A 3 37.34 24.46 13.43
N ARG A 4 36.42 24.13 14.35
CA ARG A 4 36.20 22.77 14.89
C ARG A 4 35.58 21.84 13.85
N LYS A 5 36.15 20.63 13.72
CA LYS A 5 35.73 19.53 12.85
C LYS A 5 34.28 19.11 13.17
N ARG A 6 33.35 19.28 12.22
CA ARG A 6 31.98 18.75 12.33
C ARG A 6 32.07 17.23 12.33
N THR A 7 31.83 16.59 13.47
CA THR A 7 31.62 15.14 13.52
C THR A 7 30.35 14.85 12.71
N GLY A 8 30.54 14.17 11.58
CA GLY A 8 29.42 13.73 10.75
C GLY A 8 28.48 12.89 11.60
N ARG A 9 27.18 13.16 11.50
CA ARG A 9 26.12 12.26 11.99
C ARG A 9 26.21 10.95 11.22
N ALA A 10 27.14 10.09 11.59
CA ALA A 10 27.29 8.78 11.03
C ALA A 10 26.08 7.93 11.46
N ARG A 11 25.32 7.49 10.45
CA ARG A 11 24.74 6.14 10.39
C ARG A 11 23.55 5.84 11.31
N ALA A 12 22.54 6.74 11.35
CA ALA A 12 21.18 6.35 11.77
C ALA A 12 20.43 5.46 10.73
N LYS A 13 21.06 5.17 9.58
CA LYS A 13 20.47 4.42 8.47
C LYS A 13 20.61 2.89 8.64
N ASP A 14 21.60 2.42 9.42
CA ASP A 14 21.94 0.99 9.48
C ASP A 14 21.14 0.21 10.52
N LEU A 15 20.50 0.87 11.49
CA LEU A 15 19.58 0.21 12.44
C LEU A 15 18.27 -0.25 11.77
N ARG A 16 17.98 0.21 10.55
CA ARG A 16 16.75 -0.13 9.79
C ARG A 16 16.92 -1.31 8.84
N SER A 17 18.15 -1.79 8.65
CA SER A 17 18.48 -2.77 7.61
C SER A 17 18.67 -4.20 8.14
N ARG A 18 18.27 -4.49 9.38
CA ARG A 18 18.29 -5.86 9.87
C ARG A 18 17.20 -6.66 9.13
N PRO A 19 17.56 -7.67 8.32
CA PRO A 19 16.60 -8.39 7.51
C PRO A 19 15.57 -9.05 8.43
N ARG A 20 14.32 -8.59 8.32
CA ARG A 20 13.21 -9.21 9.04
C ARG A 20 13.01 -10.60 8.48
N ARG A 21 13.28 -11.63 9.29
CA ARG A 21 12.96 -13.01 8.95
C ARG A 21 11.49 -13.08 8.51
N ARG A 22 11.24 -13.68 7.35
CA ARG A 22 9.90 -13.91 6.83
C ARG A 22 9.19 -14.83 7.81
N LYS A 23 8.07 -14.36 8.38
CA LYS A 23 7.22 -15.18 9.23
C LYS A 23 6.40 -16.11 8.33
N VAL A 24 6.25 -17.36 8.74
CA VAL A 24 5.37 -18.32 8.07
C VAL A 24 3.93 -17.94 8.34
N SER A 25 3.07 -18.02 7.32
CA SER A 25 1.68 -17.64 7.47
C SER A 25 0.90 -18.67 8.29
N PRO A 26 -0.03 -18.25 9.17
CA PRO A 26 -0.90 -19.17 9.89
C PRO A 26 -1.87 -19.91 8.95
N LEU A 27 -2.20 -19.35 7.77
CA LEU A 27 -2.99 -20.04 6.73
C LEU A 27 -2.25 -21.26 6.16
N THR A 28 -0.97 -21.09 5.84
CA THR A 28 -0.14 -22.20 5.35
C THR A 28 0.16 -23.24 6.42
N THR A 29 0.09 -22.87 7.70
CA THR A 29 0.30 -23.80 8.81
C THR A 29 -0.97 -24.61 9.11
N SER A 30 -2.15 -24.02 8.94
CA SER A 30 -3.45 -24.66 9.18
C SER A 30 -3.96 -25.46 7.97
N GLY A 31 -3.31 -25.37 6.81
CA GLY A 31 -3.70 -26.13 5.61
C GLY A 31 -5.01 -25.67 4.96
N VAL A 32 -5.49 -24.47 5.32
CA VAL A 32 -6.75 -23.92 4.80
C VAL A 32 -6.53 -23.44 3.36
N SER A 33 -7.15 -24.11 2.39
CA SER A 33 -7.03 -23.76 0.95
C SER A 33 -7.91 -22.58 0.56
N TYR A 34 -9.04 -22.39 1.24
CA TYR A 34 -10.04 -21.36 0.93
C TYR A 34 -10.43 -20.57 2.18
N VAL A 35 -10.45 -19.24 2.07
CA VAL A 35 -10.77 -18.35 3.19
C VAL A 35 -12.16 -17.76 3.00
N ASP A 36 -13.11 -18.29 3.76
CA ASP A 36 -14.50 -17.84 3.79
C ASP A 36 -14.75 -16.69 4.76
N TYR A 37 -15.80 -15.91 4.50
CA TYR A 37 -16.24 -14.84 5.41
C TYR A 37 -16.99 -15.36 6.65
N LYS A 38 -17.45 -16.62 6.61
CA LYS A 38 -18.26 -17.26 7.67
C LYS A 38 -17.40 -17.67 8.87
N ASP A 39 -16.13 -17.98 8.65
CA ASP A 39 -15.21 -18.45 9.69
C ASP A 39 -14.67 -17.30 10.53
N ALA A 40 -15.55 -16.72 11.37
CA ALA A 40 -15.23 -15.55 12.16
C ALA A 40 -14.04 -15.78 13.12
N GLU A 41 -13.87 -17.00 13.63
CA GLU A 41 -12.74 -17.36 14.50
C GLU A 41 -11.40 -17.25 13.78
N LEU A 42 -11.32 -17.79 12.56
CA LEU A 42 -10.13 -17.70 11.71
C LEU A 42 -9.84 -16.24 11.37
N LEU A 43 -10.85 -15.49 10.95
CA LEU A 43 -10.71 -14.09 10.55
C LEU A 43 -10.32 -13.18 11.73
N ARG A 44 -10.78 -13.47 12.95
CA ARG A 44 -10.38 -12.74 14.17
C ARG A 44 -8.87 -12.82 14.41
N SER A 45 -8.20 -13.91 14.05
CA SER A 45 -6.73 -14.03 14.17
C SER A 45 -5.97 -13.04 13.27
N PHE A 46 -6.56 -12.67 12.12
CA PHE A 46 -6.02 -11.68 11.18
C PHE A 46 -6.40 -10.25 11.53
N VAL A 47 -7.19 -10.05 12.58
CA VAL A 47 -7.60 -8.76 13.08
C VAL A 47 -6.84 -8.45 14.37
N SER A 48 -6.50 -7.18 14.57
CA SER A 48 -5.96 -6.66 15.82
C SER A 48 -7.13 -6.45 16.79
N GLU A 49 -6.86 -6.49 18.09
CA GLU A 49 -7.82 -6.12 19.15
C GLU A 49 -8.59 -4.81 18.87
N ARG A 50 -7.96 -3.84 18.19
CA ARG A 50 -8.62 -2.59 17.76
C ARG A 50 -9.52 -2.73 16.52
N ALA A 51 -9.95 -3.95 16.21
CA ALA A 51 -10.67 -4.30 14.99
C ALA A 51 -10.01 -3.80 13.69
N LYS A 52 -8.67 -3.73 13.63
CA LYS A 52 -7.91 -3.36 12.42
C LYS A 52 -7.33 -4.60 11.74
N ILE A 53 -7.40 -4.69 10.41
CA ILE A 53 -6.78 -5.80 9.65
C ILE A 53 -5.26 -5.73 9.86
N ARG A 54 -4.66 -6.85 10.29
CA ARG A 54 -3.20 -6.96 10.47
C ARG A 54 -2.51 -6.90 9.11
N ALA A 55 -1.39 -6.20 9.05
CA ALA A 55 -0.59 -6.11 7.83
C ALA A 55 0.06 -7.46 7.51
N GLN A 56 0.24 -7.72 6.21
CA GLN A 56 0.90 -8.93 5.69
C GLN A 56 2.23 -9.25 6.43
N ARG A 57 3.06 -8.25 6.71
CA ARG A 57 4.35 -8.40 7.41
C ARG A 57 4.26 -8.94 8.84
N VAL A 58 3.09 -8.81 9.47
CA VAL A 58 2.86 -9.27 10.85
C VAL A 58 2.44 -10.73 10.85
N SER A 59 1.50 -11.07 9.96
CA SER A 59 0.93 -12.42 9.84
C SER A 59 1.77 -13.37 8.98
N GLY A 60 2.59 -12.86 8.05
CA GLY A 60 3.40 -13.70 7.16
C GLY A 60 2.69 -14.22 5.91
N ASN A 61 1.46 -13.78 5.64
CA ASN A 61 0.66 -14.22 4.48
C ASN A 61 1.30 -13.82 3.13
N ASN A 62 0.97 -14.53 2.05
CA ASN A 62 1.29 -14.07 0.68
C ASN A 62 0.41 -12.85 0.30
N ARG A 63 0.79 -12.10 -0.73
CA ARG A 63 0.01 -10.96 -1.26
C ARG A 63 -1.38 -11.38 -1.75
N GLN A 64 -1.49 -12.52 -2.43
CA GLN A 64 -2.77 -13.06 -2.92
C GLN A 64 -3.69 -13.43 -1.75
N GLN A 65 -3.20 -14.29 -0.84
CA GLN A 65 -3.89 -14.64 0.40
C GLN A 65 -4.30 -13.41 1.22
N GLN A 66 -3.44 -12.39 1.33
CA GLN A 66 -3.79 -11.16 2.05
C GLN A 66 -4.96 -10.41 1.40
N ARG A 67 -5.05 -10.40 0.06
CA ARG A 67 -6.18 -9.79 -0.66
C ARG A 67 -7.47 -10.58 -0.43
N GLU A 68 -7.39 -11.91 -0.46
CA GLU A 68 -8.53 -12.81 -0.18
C GLU A 68 -9.03 -12.62 1.25
N VAL A 69 -8.14 -12.72 2.24
CA VAL A 69 -8.47 -12.45 3.66
C VAL A 69 -9.06 -11.05 3.83
N ALA A 70 -8.50 -10.03 3.17
CA ALA A 70 -9.03 -8.68 3.27
C ALA A 70 -10.42 -8.53 2.65
N ARG A 71 -10.73 -9.27 1.57
CA ARG A 71 -12.09 -9.33 0.99
C ARG A 71 -13.04 -10.05 1.94
N ALA A 72 -12.67 -11.23 2.43
CA ALA A 72 -13.45 -12.00 3.39
C ALA A 72 -13.77 -11.19 4.67
N ILE A 73 -12.79 -10.48 5.24
CA ILE A 73 -13.02 -9.62 6.42
C ILE A 73 -13.96 -8.46 6.10
N LYS A 74 -13.91 -7.87 4.91
CA LYS A 74 -14.83 -6.78 4.53
C LYS A 74 -16.27 -7.29 4.45
N THR A 75 -16.49 -8.41 3.77
CA THR A 75 -17.79 -9.06 3.69
C THR A 75 -18.29 -9.51 5.07
N ALA A 76 -17.42 -10.09 5.90
CA ALA A 76 -17.78 -10.48 7.27
C ALA A 76 -18.19 -9.28 8.15
N ARG A 77 -17.62 -8.09 7.91
CA ARG A 77 -18.02 -6.86 8.60
C ARG A 77 -19.37 -6.34 8.15
N GLU A 78 -19.66 -6.43 6.85
CA GLU A 78 -20.98 -6.10 6.29
C GLU A 78 -22.05 -7.02 6.88
N MET A 79 -21.73 -8.30 7.10
CA MET A 79 -22.60 -9.28 7.76
C MET A 79 -22.58 -9.21 9.30
N ALA A 80 -21.92 -8.20 9.89
CA ALA A 80 -21.80 -8.00 11.33
C ALA A 80 -21.19 -9.19 12.13
N LEU A 81 -20.46 -10.11 11.47
CA LEU A 81 -19.75 -11.22 12.13
C LEU A 81 -18.48 -10.72 12.86
N ILE A 82 -17.91 -9.62 12.38
CA ILE A 82 -16.68 -9.00 12.90
C ILE A 82 -16.90 -7.50 13.09
N GLU A 83 -16.36 -6.98 14.18
CA GLU A 83 -16.44 -5.56 14.53
C GLU A 83 -15.69 -4.65 13.54
N TYR A 84 -16.17 -3.41 13.44
CA TYR A 84 -15.49 -2.32 12.74
C TYR A 84 -14.47 -1.61 13.64
N ALA A 85 -13.37 -1.14 13.05
CA ALA A 85 -12.39 -0.35 13.75
C ALA A 85 -12.99 0.99 14.22
N ARG A 86 -13.10 1.18 15.53
CA ARG A 86 -13.49 2.48 16.10
C ARG A 86 -12.36 3.49 15.84
N ARG A 87 -12.64 4.51 15.03
CA ARG A 87 -11.70 5.62 14.83
C ARG A 87 -11.69 6.46 16.11
N PRO A 88 -10.57 6.57 16.83
CA PRO A 88 -10.49 7.50 17.94
C PRO A 88 -10.63 8.90 17.35
N MET A 89 -11.70 9.60 17.71
CA MET A 89 -11.89 11.00 17.40
C MET A 89 -10.84 11.78 18.19
N THR A 90 -9.67 12.00 17.59
CA THR A 90 -8.70 12.93 18.15
C THR A 90 -9.35 14.31 18.08
N GLN A 91 -9.67 14.90 19.23
CA GLN A 91 -10.04 16.30 19.29
C GLN A 91 -8.92 17.06 18.58
N ARG A 92 -9.25 17.79 17.51
CA ARG A 92 -8.31 18.68 16.83
C ARG A 92 -7.87 19.71 17.87
N ARG A 93 -6.76 19.46 18.58
CA ARG A 93 -6.02 20.55 19.21
C ARG A 93 -5.55 21.41 18.06
N GLY A 94 -6.18 22.57 17.92
CA GLY A 94 -5.96 23.50 16.84
C GLY A 94 -4.47 23.71 16.59
N ASP A 95 -4.11 23.63 15.31
CA ASP A 95 -2.82 24.05 14.78
C ASP A 95 -2.67 25.57 14.96
N LYS A 96 -2.37 26.02 16.19
CA LYS A 96 -2.02 27.41 16.51
C LYS A 96 -0.57 27.73 16.10
N ARG A 97 0.03 27.00 15.15
CA ARG A 97 1.40 27.25 14.66
C ARG A 97 1.50 27.39 13.15
N ARG A 98 0.38 27.62 12.46
CA ARG A 98 0.35 28.02 11.06
C ARG A 98 0.27 29.54 10.95
N GLY A 99 1.29 30.24 11.46
CA GLY A 99 1.26 31.70 11.49
C GLY A 99 2.51 32.40 11.99
N GLN A 100 3.72 31.84 11.85
CA GLN A 100 4.97 32.62 11.90
C GLN A 100 6.07 31.82 11.19
N ARG A 101 6.24 32.03 9.88
CA ARG A 101 7.57 31.88 9.26
C ARG A 101 8.19 33.28 9.30
N PRO A 102 9.20 33.55 10.13
CA PRO A 102 9.87 34.84 10.13
C PRO A 102 10.78 34.92 8.90
N GLY A 103 10.56 35.94 8.06
CA GLY A 103 11.55 36.51 7.14
C GLY A 103 12.11 35.57 6.07
N ASP A 104 11.43 35.46 4.94
CA ASP A 104 12.11 35.25 3.65
C ASP A 104 12.47 36.61 3.05
N ASP A 105 13.23 37.40 3.84
CA ASP A 105 13.85 38.64 3.39
C ASP A 105 15.32 38.33 3.13
N ARG A 106 15.68 38.25 1.85
CA ARG A 106 17.00 38.53 1.22
C ARG A 106 17.47 37.43 0.25
N ARG A 107 16.98 37.48 -0.99
CA ARG A 107 17.80 37.61 -2.21
C ARG A 107 16.90 37.72 -3.44
N PRO A 108 16.85 38.86 -4.16
CA PRO A 108 16.33 38.84 -5.52
C PRO A 108 17.29 37.99 -6.38
N PRO A 109 16.78 37.16 -7.31
CA PRO A 109 17.63 36.46 -8.25
C PRO A 109 18.30 37.49 -9.16
N ALA A 110 19.58 37.73 -8.93
CA ALA A 110 20.42 38.50 -9.83
C ALA A 110 20.51 37.75 -11.17
N ASP A 111 20.11 38.45 -12.23
CA ASP A 111 20.79 38.46 -13.52
C ASP A 111 21.18 37.08 -14.06
N ARG A 112 20.20 36.37 -14.65
CA ARG A 112 20.51 35.35 -15.65
C ARG A 112 20.05 35.83 -17.03
N ALA A 113 20.78 36.81 -17.55
CA ALA A 113 20.86 37.02 -18.97
C ALA A 113 21.53 35.80 -19.62
N GLY A 114 20.92 35.27 -20.70
CA GLY A 114 21.61 34.51 -21.74
C GLY A 114 21.58 32.97 -21.65
N GLY A 115 20.69 32.36 -22.44
CA GLY A 115 20.76 30.96 -22.90
C GLY A 115 19.70 30.73 -24.00
N PRO A 116 20.05 30.12 -25.15
CA PRO A 116 19.45 30.39 -26.46
C PRO A 116 18.04 29.81 -26.67
N PRO A 117 17.29 30.31 -27.68
CA PRO A 117 15.99 29.76 -28.05
C PRO A 117 16.15 28.48 -28.87
N GLY A 118 15.21 27.54 -28.70
CA GLY A 118 14.96 26.45 -29.66
C GLY A 118 15.19 25.04 -29.13
N ASP A 119 14.11 24.29 -28.94
CA ASP A 119 13.77 23.12 -29.79
C ASP A 119 12.28 22.82 -29.54
N GLU A 120 11.44 23.28 -30.47
CA GLU A 120 10.02 22.93 -30.54
C GLU A 120 9.93 21.48 -31.00
N ARG A 121 10.00 20.55 -30.05
CA ARG A 121 9.52 19.18 -30.29
C ARG A 121 8.11 19.09 -29.77
N GLU A 122 7.17 19.40 -30.66
CA GLU A 122 5.81 18.93 -30.58
C GLU A 122 5.83 17.41 -30.45
N HIS A 123 5.51 16.91 -29.26
CA HIS A 123 5.17 15.52 -29.06
C HIS A 123 3.71 15.49 -28.64
N SER A 124 2.83 15.60 -29.64
CA SER A 124 1.43 15.27 -29.53
C SER A 124 1.24 13.79 -29.86
N ASP A 125 1.62 12.92 -28.93
CA ASP A 125 1.14 11.54 -28.94
C ASP A 125 0.03 11.41 -27.88
N ASP A 126 -1.14 11.92 -28.23
CA ASP A 126 -2.41 11.59 -27.57
C ASP A 126 -3.39 11.09 -28.63
N VAL A 127 -3.25 9.82 -29.01
CA VAL A 127 -4.41 8.97 -29.26
C VAL A 127 -4.17 7.68 -28.48
N VAL A 128 -4.67 7.66 -27.25
CA VAL A 128 -4.84 6.41 -26.50
C VAL A 128 -5.76 5.50 -27.29
N ASP A 129 -5.17 4.39 -27.72
CA ASP A 129 -5.78 3.22 -28.33
C ASP A 129 -7.06 2.81 -27.55
N GLU A 130 -8.18 2.83 -28.28
CA GLU A 130 -9.47 2.29 -27.87
C GLU A 130 -9.31 0.76 -27.80
N HIS A 131 -8.92 0.26 -26.63
CA HIS A 131 -8.85 -1.18 -26.40
C HIS A 131 -10.27 -1.74 -26.31
N LEU A 132 -10.81 -2.13 -27.47
CA LEU A 132 -11.99 -2.96 -27.60
C LEU A 132 -11.76 -4.26 -26.82
N ASP A 133 -12.71 -4.58 -25.94
CA ASP A 133 -12.76 -5.84 -25.21
C ASP A 133 -12.85 -7.02 -26.19
N GLU A 134 -11.71 -7.69 -26.44
CA GLU A 134 -11.70 -8.98 -27.12
C GLU A 134 -12.11 -10.08 -26.12
N VAL A 135 -13.38 -10.48 -26.21
CA VAL A 135 -13.93 -11.63 -25.49
C VAL A 135 -13.38 -12.91 -26.09
N VAL A 136 -12.19 -13.33 -25.66
CA VAL A 136 -11.65 -14.66 -25.97
C VAL A 136 -12.27 -15.68 -25.03
N ALA A 137 -13.30 -16.38 -25.54
CA ALA A 137 -13.82 -17.59 -24.93
C ALA A 137 -12.87 -18.78 -25.20
N PRO A 138 -12.40 -19.51 -24.18
CA PRO A 138 -11.76 -20.79 -24.41
C PRO A 138 -12.81 -21.91 -24.51
N ALA A 139 -13.01 -22.43 -25.73
CA ALA A 139 -13.26 -23.87 -25.92
C ALA A 139 -11.99 -24.63 -25.44
N PRO A 140 -12.01 -25.95 -25.10
CA PRO A 140 -12.97 -26.99 -25.54
C PRO A 140 -13.29 -28.08 -24.48
N ALA A 141 -14.20 -29.02 -24.80
CA ALA A 141 -13.93 -30.46 -24.73
C ALA A 141 -15.19 -31.26 -25.11
N ALA A 142 -15.03 -32.12 -26.10
CA ALA A 142 -16.01 -33.10 -26.53
C ALA A 142 -16.35 -34.07 -25.39
N VAL A 143 -17.63 -34.17 -25.06
CA VAL A 143 -18.17 -35.30 -24.29
C VAL A 143 -18.49 -36.39 -25.31
N ALA A 144 -17.64 -37.40 -25.34
CA ALA A 144 -17.89 -38.65 -26.02
C ALA A 144 -19.14 -39.30 -25.43
N GLY A 145 -20.03 -39.76 -26.31
CA GLY A 145 -21.15 -40.60 -25.94
C GLY A 145 -20.64 -41.94 -25.44
N GLU A 146 -20.95 -42.23 -24.18
CA GLU A 146 -20.99 -43.58 -23.66
C GLU A 146 -22.24 -43.69 -22.78
N GLN A 147 -23.27 -44.33 -23.32
CA GLN A 147 -24.21 -45.16 -22.56
C GLN A 147 -25.17 -45.92 -23.51
N ALA A 148 -25.07 -47.25 -23.38
CA ALA A 148 -26.02 -48.34 -23.68
C ALA A 148 -26.54 -48.53 -25.12
#